data_AF-A0A8X6MDN5-F1
#
_entry.id   AF-A0A8X6MDN5-F1
#
_cell.length_a   1.000
_cell.length_b   1.000
_cell.length_c   1.000
_cell.angle_alpha   90.00
_cell.angle_beta   90.00
_cell.angle_gamma   90.00
#
_symmetry.space_group_name_H-M   'P 1'
#
loop_
_entity.id
_entity.type
_entity.pdbx_description
1 polymer ?
#
loop_
_entity_poly.entity_id
_entity_poly.type
_entity_poly.pdbx_seq_one_letter_code
_entity_poly.pdbx_strand_id
1 'polypeptide(L)'
;MLSFYGNDTICLDFTHGMNAYGFDLATILVLDDKREGFPAAFILSNRQDSKALSVAFAAIKEHVNISPKVMMTDDTESFLNSWRTVFGVPEKRLLCTWHVDRSWRRSIVKLIKKPENQIQAYKVVRCLLMETEEEAFYIMLQEALKHFNETDEFREVKNYFEHVYCKRTEAWAYCHRKWLGINTNMHIESMHRTIKYVYLQGYVYLQGICVCICVSADCVSIKSEKA
;
A
#
# COMPACT_ATOMS: atom_id res chain seq x y z
N MET A 1 15.00 6.06 -13.25
CA MET A 1 14.28 4.88 -12.68
C MET A 1 12.82 4.82 -13.13
N LEU A 2 12.00 5.85 -12.88
CA LEU A 2 10.59 5.87 -13.31
C LEU A 2 10.40 5.67 -14.82
N SER A 3 11.21 6.34 -15.66
CA SER A 3 11.13 6.20 -17.12
C SER A 3 11.45 4.79 -17.64
N PHE A 4 12.28 4.04 -16.91
CA PHE A 4 12.72 2.71 -17.31
C PHE A 4 11.78 1.61 -16.80
N TYR A 5 11.39 1.69 -15.53
CA TYR A 5 10.68 0.59 -14.83
C TYR A 5 9.25 0.94 -14.42
N GLY A 6 8.82 2.21 -14.53
CA GLY A 6 7.51 2.67 -14.05
C GLY A 6 6.31 2.16 -14.84
N ASN A 7 6.52 1.52 -15.99
CA ASN A 7 5.45 0.93 -16.80
C ASN A 7 5.11 -0.52 -16.41
N ASP A 8 5.95 -1.20 -15.63
CA ASP A 8 5.66 -2.57 -15.19
C ASP A 8 4.91 -2.58 -13.85
N THR A 9 5.64 -2.39 -12.75
CA THR A 9 5.07 -2.40 -11.40
C THR A 9 5.52 -1.18 -10.62
N ILE A 10 4.56 -0.46 -10.05
CA ILE A 10 4.82 0.61 -9.11
C ILE A 10 4.17 0.33 -7.75
N CYS A 11 4.82 0.78 -6.68
CA CYS A 11 4.26 0.75 -5.34
C CYS A 11 4.26 2.16 -4.74
N LEU A 12 3.14 2.58 -4.19
CA LEU A 12 2.94 3.88 -3.56
C LEU A 12 2.65 3.68 -2.08
N ASP A 13 3.40 4.35 -1.23
CA ASP A 13 3.25 4.17 0.21
C ASP A 13 3.55 5.43 1.01
N PHE A 14 2.76 5.67 2.06
CA PHE A 14 3.03 6.72 3.03
C PHE A 14 3.85 6.20 4.21
N THR A 15 4.91 6.92 4.55
CA THR A 15 5.62 6.75 5.81
C THR A 15 5.25 7.89 6.76
N HIS A 16 4.53 7.55 7.84
CA HIS A 16 4.07 8.50 8.85
C HIS A 16 5.08 8.71 9.99
N GLY A 17 4.99 9.86 10.65
CA GLY A 17 5.70 10.12 11.91
C GLY A 17 7.19 10.34 11.75
N MET A 18 7.61 10.86 10.59
CA MET A 18 9.02 10.93 10.18
C MET A 18 9.73 12.21 10.62
N ASN A 19 9.01 13.19 11.17
CA ASN A 19 9.60 14.45 11.62
C ASN A 19 8.74 15.16 12.67
N ALA A 20 9.37 16.03 13.44
CA ALA A 20 8.71 16.90 14.43
C ALA A 20 7.80 17.96 13.80
N TYR A 21 7.79 18.08 12.48
CA TYR A 21 7.11 19.14 11.73
C TYR A 21 5.77 18.69 11.13
N GLY A 22 5.39 17.42 11.31
CA GLY A 22 4.11 16.89 10.84
C GLY A 22 4.00 16.68 9.33
N PHE A 23 5.13 16.54 8.61
CA PHE A 23 5.12 16.14 7.20
C PHE A 23 5.18 14.62 7.05
N ASP A 24 4.38 14.10 6.13
CA ASP A 24 4.44 12.72 5.67
C ASP A 24 5.32 12.59 4.43
N LEU A 25 5.95 11.42 4.29
CA LEU A 25 6.71 11.06 3.10
C LEU A 25 5.92 10.01 2.31
N ALA A 26 5.47 10.36 1.11
CA ALA A 26 5.03 9.38 0.12
C ALA A 26 6.23 8.93 -0.72
N THR A 27 6.37 7.62 -0.91
CA THR A 27 7.43 7.04 -1.74
C THR A 27 6.82 6.35 -2.96
N ILE A 28 7.37 6.61 -4.14
CA ILE A 28 7.09 5.87 -5.37
C ILE A 28 8.21 4.86 -5.58
N LEU A 29 7.88 3.59 -5.49
CA LEU A 29 8.76 2.46 -5.77
C LEU A 29 8.50 1.94 -7.19
N VAL A 30 9.55 1.50 -7.86
CA VAL A 30 9.46 0.68 -9.07
C VAL A 30 10.13 -0.67 -8.82
N LEU A 31 9.64 -1.72 -9.47
CA LEU A 31 10.34 -3.00 -9.53
C LEU A 31 11.14 -3.08 -10.83
N ASP A 32 12.39 -3.54 -10.75
CA ASP A 32 13.19 -3.85 -11.93
C ASP A 32 12.86 -5.24 -12.52
N ASP A 33 13.58 -5.63 -13.57
CA ASP A 33 13.39 -6.91 -14.26
C ASP A 33 13.67 -8.14 -13.36
N LYS A 34 14.43 -7.96 -12.27
CA LYS A 34 14.72 -8.99 -11.26
C LYS A 34 13.72 -8.96 -10.10
N ARG A 35 12.70 -8.11 -10.17
CA ARG A 35 11.72 -7.86 -9.10
C ARG A 35 12.34 -7.27 -7.84
N GLU A 36 13.48 -6.59 -7.97
CA GLU A 36 14.07 -5.80 -6.90
C GLU A 36 13.42 -4.41 -6.85
N GLY A 37 13.05 -3.97 -5.65
CA GLY A 37 12.33 -2.71 -5.45
C GLY A 37 13.28 -1.54 -5.22
N PHE A 38 13.13 -0.47 -6.01
CA PHE A 38 13.93 0.75 -5.90
C PHE A 38 13.08 1.99 -5.74
N PRO A 39 13.40 2.89 -4.78
CA PRO A 39 12.70 4.16 -4.67
C PRO A 39 13.04 5.01 -5.89
N ALA A 40 12.01 5.44 -6.60
CA ALA A 40 12.14 6.16 -7.86
C ALA A 40 11.73 7.63 -7.74
N ALA A 41 10.87 7.96 -6.77
CA ALA A 41 10.55 9.34 -6.39
C ALA A 41 10.06 9.42 -4.94
N PHE A 42 10.17 10.62 -4.37
CA PHE A 42 9.71 10.95 -3.03
C PHE A 42 8.85 12.21 -3.06
N ILE A 43 7.78 12.22 -2.28
CA ILE A 43 6.86 13.35 -2.15
C ILE A 43 6.77 13.68 -0.66
N LEU A 44 7.23 14.87 -0.28
CA LEU A 44 7.10 15.38 1.08
C LEU A 44 5.90 16.31 1.15
N SER A 45 4.94 16.01 2.03
CA SER A 45 3.70 16.79 2.12
C SER A 45 3.13 16.75 3.53
N ASN A 46 2.56 17.86 3.99
CA ASN A 46 1.77 17.90 5.23
C ASN A 46 0.32 17.48 5.01
N ARG A 47 0.00 17.01 3.79
CA ARG A 47 -1.33 16.59 3.34
C ARG A 47 -1.21 15.27 2.58
N GLN A 48 -2.14 14.36 2.86
CA GLN A 48 -2.23 13.04 2.21
C GLN A 48 -3.43 12.92 1.27
N ASP A 49 -4.22 13.98 1.10
CA ASP A 49 -5.42 13.95 0.27
C ASP A 49 -5.11 13.98 -1.22
N SER A 50 -6.08 13.53 -2.02
CA SER A 50 -5.92 13.39 -3.47
C SER A 50 -5.54 14.70 -4.17
N LYS A 51 -5.92 15.87 -3.65
CA LYS A 51 -5.57 17.15 -4.31
C LYS A 51 -4.07 17.41 -4.18
N ALA A 52 -3.50 17.24 -2.99
CA ALA A 52 -2.07 17.41 -2.76
C ALA A 52 -1.25 16.41 -3.59
N LEU A 53 -1.65 15.14 -3.59
CA LEU A 53 -0.99 14.11 -4.41
C LEU A 53 -1.11 14.39 -5.91
N SER A 54 -2.25 14.92 -6.39
CA SER A 54 -2.42 15.24 -7.82
C SER A 54 -1.45 16.32 -8.29
N VAL A 55 -1.16 17.33 -7.46
CA VAL A 55 -0.15 18.35 -7.78
C VAL A 55 1.23 17.71 -7.92
N ALA A 56 1.62 16.86 -6.97
CA ALA A 56 2.91 16.18 -7.01
C ALA A 56 3.01 15.23 -8.23
N PHE A 57 1.96 14.46 -8.51
CA PHE A 57 1.91 13.59 -9.68
C PHE A 57 1.93 14.36 -11.00
N ALA A 58 1.28 15.52 -11.08
CA ALA A 58 1.30 16.35 -12.29
C ALA A 58 2.74 16.79 -12.62
N ALA A 59 3.49 17.23 -11.61
CA ALA A 59 4.90 17.58 -11.78
C ALA A 59 5.78 16.40 -12.20
N ILE A 60 5.51 15.19 -11.69
CA ILE A 60 6.19 13.98 -12.16
C ILE A 60 5.83 13.69 -13.62
N LYS A 61 4.56 13.88 -14.00
CA LYS A 61 4.07 13.65 -15.36
C LYS A 61 4.72 14.54 -16.41
N GLU A 62 5.12 15.76 -16.04
CA GLU A 62 5.88 16.66 -16.91
C GLU A 62 7.22 16.07 -17.36
N HIS A 63 7.80 15.18 -16.55
CA HIS A 63 9.11 14.57 -16.80
C HIS A 63 9.01 13.13 -17.28
N VAL A 64 7.97 12.39 -16.85
CA VAL A 64 7.79 10.98 -17.18
C VAL A 64 6.31 10.67 -17.38
N ASN A 65 5.95 10.13 -18.54
CA ASN A 65 4.62 9.60 -18.80
C ASN A 65 4.64 8.08 -18.69
N ILE A 66 4.01 7.53 -17.64
CA ILE A 66 3.96 6.08 -17.36
C ILE A 66 2.53 5.59 -17.21
N SER A 67 2.33 4.33 -17.61
CA SER A 67 1.10 3.56 -17.45
C SER A 67 1.45 2.19 -16.88
N PRO A 68 1.55 2.06 -15.54
CA PRO A 68 1.94 0.81 -14.91
C PRO A 68 0.91 -0.30 -15.16
N LYS A 69 1.39 -1.52 -15.49
CA LYS A 69 0.55 -2.72 -15.53
C LYS A 69 -0.01 -3.03 -14.14
N VAL A 70 0.83 -2.88 -13.12
CA VAL A 70 0.43 -3.09 -11.73
C VAL A 70 0.78 -1.90 -10.87
N MET A 71 -0.23 -1.40 -10.18
CA MET A 71 -0.06 -0.41 -9.12
C MET A 71 -0.42 -1.05 -7.79
N MET A 72 0.49 -0.98 -6.83
CA MET A 72 0.21 -1.35 -5.45
C MET A 72 0.16 -0.10 -4.57
N THR A 73 -0.90 0.04 -3.78
CA THR A 73 -1.07 1.15 -2.84
C THR A 73 -1.34 0.63 -1.45
N ASP A 74 -1.28 1.49 -0.44
CA ASP A 74 -1.99 1.23 0.81
C ASP A 74 -3.53 1.12 0.57
N ASP A 75 -4.28 0.92 1.65
CA ASP A 75 -5.75 0.84 1.61
C ASP A 75 -6.44 2.21 1.61
N THR A 76 -5.70 3.29 1.33
CA THR A 76 -6.29 4.63 1.18
C THR A 76 -6.63 4.89 -0.29
N GLU A 77 -7.70 5.64 -0.51
CA GLU A 77 -8.16 5.99 -1.87
C GLU A 77 -7.41 7.21 -2.44
N SER A 78 -6.59 7.91 -1.65
CA SER A 78 -5.95 9.15 -2.09
C SER A 78 -4.94 8.91 -3.21
N PHE A 79 -4.11 7.86 -3.11
CA PHE A 79 -3.19 7.47 -4.17
C PHE A 79 -3.92 7.10 -5.46
N LEU A 80 -4.94 6.22 -5.38
CA LEU A 80 -5.66 5.79 -6.56
C LEU A 80 -6.36 6.96 -7.27
N ASN A 81 -7.08 7.80 -6.51
CA ASN A 81 -7.85 8.90 -7.08
C ASN A 81 -6.96 9.98 -7.71
N SER A 82 -5.85 10.34 -7.03
CA SER A 82 -4.90 11.31 -7.58
C SER A 82 -4.18 10.75 -8.82
N TRP A 83 -3.78 9.48 -8.79
CA TRP A 83 -3.17 8.86 -9.96
C TRP A 83 -4.12 8.81 -11.15
N ARG A 84 -5.37 8.39 -10.93
CA ARG A 84 -6.41 8.37 -11.98
C ARG A 84 -6.63 9.71 -12.64
N THR A 85 -6.58 10.77 -11.85
CA THR A 85 -6.75 12.15 -12.32
C THR A 85 -5.59 12.57 -13.22
N VAL A 86 -4.36 12.16 -12.90
CA VAL A 86 -3.14 12.64 -13.56
C VAL A 86 -2.66 11.70 -14.67
N PHE A 87 -2.46 10.43 -14.36
CA PHE A 87 -1.90 9.41 -15.26
C PHE A 87 -2.96 8.52 -15.92
N GLY A 88 -4.21 8.55 -15.44
CA GLY A 88 -5.29 7.70 -15.94
C GLY A 88 -5.48 6.43 -15.10
N VAL A 89 -6.40 5.56 -15.55
CA VAL A 89 -6.76 4.34 -14.80
C VAL A 89 -5.63 3.32 -14.88
N PRO A 90 -5.06 2.85 -13.75
CA PRO A 90 -4.06 1.78 -13.79
C PRO A 90 -4.72 0.48 -14.25
N GLU A 91 -3.97 -0.35 -14.99
CA GLU A 91 -4.47 -1.60 -15.54
C GLU A 91 -4.90 -2.57 -14.43
N LYS A 92 -4.08 -2.72 -13.38
CA LYS A 92 -4.42 -3.49 -12.18
C LYS A 92 -4.00 -2.75 -10.92
N ARG A 93 -4.91 -2.68 -9.93
CA ARG A 93 -4.62 -2.20 -8.57
C ARG A 93 -4.53 -3.36 -7.61
N LEU A 94 -3.45 -3.39 -6.83
CA LEU A 94 -3.26 -4.25 -5.67
C LEU A 94 -3.19 -3.42 -4.40
N LEU A 95 -3.59 -4.03 -3.28
CA LEU A 95 -3.37 -3.47 -1.95
C LEU A 95 -2.07 -4.00 -1.36
N CYS A 96 -1.36 -3.19 -0.61
CA CYS A 96 -0.20 -3.65 0.14
C CYS A 96 -0.65 -4.66 1.21
N THR A 97 -0.11 -5.88 1.16
CA THR A 97 -0.51 -6.95 2.11
C THR A 97 -0.25 -6.57 3.56
N TRP A 98 0.84 -5.86 3.83
CA TRP A 98 1.13 -5.40 5.18
C TRP A 98 0.04 -4.45 5.70
N HIS A 99 -0.45 -3.55 4.85
CA HIS A 99 -1.54 -2.64 5.20
C HIS A 99 -2.86 -3.37 5.41
N VAL A 100 -3.16 -4.36 4.57
CA VAL A 100 -4.34 -5.23 4.72
C VAL A 100 -4.27 -6.00 6.05
N ASP A 101 -3.14 -6.69 6.31
CA ASP A 101 -2.91 -7.45 7.55
C ASP A 101 -3.00 -6.55 8.80
N ARG A 102 -2.37 -5.37 8.77
CA ARG A 102 -2.43 -4.39 9.85
C ARG A 102 -3.86 -3.89 10.08
N SER A 103 -4.61 -3.62 9.02
CA SER A 103 -6.00 -3.19 9.08
C SER A 103 -6.89 -4.26 9.71
N TRP A 104 -6.73 -5.53 9.31
CA TRP A 104 -7.44 -6.65 9.91
C TRP A 104 -7.11 -6.84 11.38
N ARG A 105 -5.83 -6.85 11.78
CA ARG A 105 -5.44 -6.99 13.20
C ARG A 105 -6.09 -5.90 14.07
N ARG A 106 -6.07 -4.64 13.61
CA ARG A 106 -6.68 -3.52 14.35
C ARG A 106 -8.19 -3.67 14.45
N SER A 107 -8.85 -4.03 13.36
CA SER A 107 -10.31 -4.21 13.33
C SER A 107 -10.74 -5.40 14.20
N ILE A 108 -10.02 -6.51 14.15
CA ILE A 108 -10.29 -7.70 14.98
C ILE A 108 -10.21 -7.37 16.47
N VAL A 109 -9.13 -6.71 16.91
CA VAL A 109 -8.97 -6.30 18.32
C VAL A 109 -10.06 -5.32 18.75
N LYS A 110 -10.52 -4.46 17.84
CA LYS A 110 -11.59 -3.49 18.11
C LYS A 110 -12.97 -4.15 18.22
N LEU A 111 -13.25 -5.14 17.38
CA LEU A 111 -14.60 -5.73 17.21
C LEU A 111 -14.82 -6.99 18.05
N ILE A 112 -13.76 -7.75 18.38
CA ILE A 112 -13.85 -8.96 19.19
C ILE A 112 -13.26 -8.70 20.57
N LYS A 113 -14.01 -9.04 21.63
CA LYS A 113 -13.58 -8.81 23.01
C LYS A 113 -12.63 -9.88 23.53
N LYS A 114 -12.91 -11.16 23.23
CA LYS A 114 -12.15 -12.29 23.77
C LYS A 114 -10.84 -12.53 23.00
N PRO A 115 -9.68 -12.57 23.67
CA PRO A 115 -8.39 -12.80 23.00
C PRO A 115 -8.32 -14.09 22.20
N GLU A 116 -8.91 -15.18 22.69
CA GLU A 116 -8.95 -16.48 22.00
C GLU A 116 -9.69 -16.38 20.65
N ASN A 117 -10.78 -15.63 20.61
CA ASN A 117 -11.56 -15.41 19.41
C ASN A 117 -10.87 -14.44 18.45
N GLN A 118 -10.13 -13.44 18.97
CA GLN A 118 -9.28 -12.58 18.14
C GLN A 118 -8.23 -13.41 17.39
N ILE A 119 -7.58 -14.36 18.08
CA ILE A 119 -6.60 -15.26 17.49
C ILE A 119 -7.25 -16.16 16.43
N GLN A 120 -8.44 -16.71 16.70
CA GLN A 120 -9.17 -17.53 15.74
C GLN A 120 -9.55 -16.74 14.48
N ALA A 121 -10.19 -15.58 14.63
CA ALA A 121 -10.56 -14.72 13.51
C ALA A 121 -9.34 -14.30 12.69
N TYR A 122 -8.24 -13.95 13.36
CA TYR A 122 -6.99 -13.58 12.69
C TYR A 122 -6.41 -14.74 11.89
N LYS A 123 -6.37 -15.95 12.45
CA LYS A 123 -5.91 -17.15 11.73
C LYS A 123 -6.71 -17.37 10.45
N VAL A 124 -8.04 -17.28 10.52
CA VAL A 124 -8.93 -17.50 9.37
C VAL A 124 -8.64 -16.49 8.25
N VAL A 125 -8.67 -15.18 8.55
CA VAL A 125 -8.41 -14.15 7.51
C VAL A 125 -6.98 -14.25 6.98
N ARG A 126 -6.04 -14.66 7.82
CA ARG A 126 -4.65 -14.83 7.43
C ARG A 126 -4.42 -16.04 6.51
N CYS A 127 -5.15 -17.14 6.73
CA CYS A 127 -5.17 -18.27 5.81
C CYS A 127 -5.70 -17.85 4.43
N LEU A 128 -6.83 -17.13 4.39
CA LEU A 128 -7.38 -16.57 3.14
C LEU A 128 -6.38 -15.71 2.38
N LEU A 129 -5.63 -14.87 3.10
CA LEU A 129 -4.63 -13.98 2.51
C LEU A 129 -3.49 -14.72 1.81
N MET A 130 -3.16 -15.94 2.23
CA MET A 130 -2.06 -16.73 1.65
C MET A 130 -2.46 -17.79 0.67
N GLU A 131 -3.76 -18.04 0.54
CA GLU A 131 -4.20 -19.13 -0.31
C GLU A 131 -3.68 -18.90 -1.74
N THR A 132 -3.04 -19.93 -2.28
CA THR A 132 -2.29 -19.87 -3.53
C THR A 132 -3.14 -20.30 -4.71
N GLU A 133 -4.15 -21.13 -4.46
CA GLU A 133 -5.04 -21.67 -5.49
C GLU A 133 -6.40 -20.96 -5.43
N GLU A 134 -6.87 -20.50 -6.58
CA GLU A 134 -8.05 -19.62 -6.65
C GLU A 134 -9.35 -20.35 -6.25
N GLU A 135 -9.55 -21.58 -6.72
CA GLU A 135 -10.69 -22.40 -6.34
C GLU A 135 -10.70 -22.70 -4.83
N ALA A 136 -9.56 -23.05 -4.26
CA ALA A 136 -9.41 -23.29 -2.83
C ALA A 136 -9.71 -22.01 -2.03
N PHE A 137 -9.24 -20.86 -2.49
CA PHE A 137 -9.52 -19.56 -1.87
C PHE A 137 -11.01 -19.28 -1.78
N TYR A 138 -11.77 -19.47 -2.86
CA TYR A 138 -13.20 -19.21 -2.84
C TYR A 138 -13.97 -20.19 -1.93
N ILE A 139 -13.56 -21.46 -1.87
CA ILE A 139 -14.12 -22.44 -0.92
C ILE A 139 -13.85 -21.98 0.52
N MET A 140 -12.59 -21.68 0.84
CA MET A 140 -12.20 -21.19 2.17
C MET A 140 -12.91 -19.89 2.55
N LEU A 141 -13.16 -19.00 1.59
CA LEU A 141 -13.85 -17.74 1.84
C LEU A 141 -15.30 -17.98 2.27
N GLN A 142 -16.00 -18.91 1.61
CA GLN A 142 -17.36 -19.27 2.00
C GLN A 142 -17.39 -19.95 3.36
N GLU A 143 -16.44 -20.85 3.64
CA GLU A 143 -16.32 -21.51 4.95
C GLU A 143 -16.02 -20.50 6.07
N ALA A 144 -15.15 -19.52 5.82
CA ALA A 144 -14.84 -18.46 6.76
C ALA A 144 -16.07 -17.59 7.07
N LEU A 145 -16.83 -17.18 6.05
CA LEU A 145 -18.06 -16.40 6.24
C LEU A 145 -19.13 -17.19 6.99
N LYS A 146 -19.22 -18.50 6.77
CA LYS A 146 -20.11 -19.40 7.52
C LYS A 146 -19.67 -19.50 8.98
N HIS A 147 -18.38 -19.73 9.23
CA HIS A 147 -17.81 -19.81 10.58
C HIS A 147 -18.04 -18.52 11.38
N PHE A 148 -17.83 -17.36 10.77
CA PHE A 148 -18.11 -16.07 11.42
C PHE A 148 -19.61 -15.79 11.64
N ASN A 149 -20.50 -16.62 11.10
CA ASN A 149 -21.94 -16.53 11.32
C ASN A 149 -22.43 -17.44 12.47
N GLU A 150 -21.57 -18.30 13.02
CA GLU A 150 -21.94 -19.28 14.06
C GLU A 150 -22.18 -18.64 15.42
N THR A 151 -21.49 -17.53 15.72
CA THR A 151 -21.63 -16.82 17.00
C THR A 151 -21.87 -15.34 16.79
N ASP A 152 -22.67 -14.73 17.67
CA ASP A 152 -22.92 -13.29 17.66
C ASP A 152 -21.62 -12.47 17.81
N GLU A 153 -20.59 -13.06 18.43
CA GLU A 153 -19.31 -12.42 18.69
C GLU A 153 -18.50 -12.15 17.42
N PHE A 154 -18.63 -13.00 16.39
CA PHE A 154 -17.95 -12.79 15.10
C PHE A 154 -18.75 -11.95 14.11
N ARG A 155 -20.03 -11.63 14.40
CA ARG A 155 -20.93 -10.95 13.46
C ARG A 155 -20.41 -9.60 13.01
N GLU A 156 -19.83 -8.81 13.92
CA GLU A 156 -19.29 -7.49 13.56
C GLU A 156 -18.05 -7.61 12.66
N VAL A 157 -17.17 -8.57 12.93
CA VAL A 157 -15.99 -8.84 12.08
C VAL A 157 -16.41 -9.37 10.73
N LYS A 158 -17.41 -10.26 10.67
CA LYS A 158 -18.00 -10.74 9.41
C LYS A 158 -18.49 -9.57 8.57
N ASN A 159 -19.35 -8.72 9.15
CA ASN A 159 -19.94 -7.60 8.43
C ASN A 159 -18.85 -6.65 7.91
N TYR A 160 -17.87 -6.31 8.74
CA TYR A 160 -16.72 -5.52 8.32
C TYR A 160 -15.96 -6.17 7.16
N PHE A 161 -15.57 -7.44 7.31
CA PHE A 161 -14.76 -8.16 6.33
C PHE A 161 -15.50 -8.32 4.99
N GLU A 162 -16.78 -8.68 5.05
CA GLU A 162 -17.65 -8.87 3.89
C GLU A 162 -17.87 -7.56 3.11
N HIS A 163 -18.16 -6.46 3.82
CA HIS A 163 -18.41 -5.17 3.16
C HIS A 163 -17.14 -4.55 2.60
N VAL A 164 -16.00 -4.69 3.31
CA VAL A 164 -14.76 -3.99 2.97
C VAL A 164 -13.86 -4.82 2.05
N TYR A 165 -13.74 -6.13 2.22
CA TYR A 165 -12.72 -6.94 1.53
C TYR A 165 -13.28 -7.97 0.54
N CYS A 166 -14.45 -8.56 0.78
CA CYS A 166 -15.00 -9.58 -0.13
C CYS A 166 -15.34 -9.05 -1.53
N LYS A 167 -15.63 -7.75 -1.68
CA LYS A 167 -15.91 -7.14 -2.99
C LYS A 167 -14.66 -6.87 -3.84
N ARG A 168 -13.47 -7.06 -3.29
CA ARG A 168 -12.19 -6.68 -3.91
C ARG A 168 -11.09 -7.72 -3.65
N THR A 169 -11.44 -9.00 -3.66
CA THR A 169 -10.51 -10.13 -3.41
C THR A 169 -9.31 -10.10 -4.33
N GLU A 170 -9.51 -9.74 -5.60
CA GLU A 170 -8.45 -9.59 -6.62
C GLU A 170 -7.34 -8.59 -6.22
N ALA A 171 -7.65 -7.61 -5.37
CA ALA A 171 -6.69 -6.60 -4.95
C ALA A 171 -5.79 -7.09 -3.80
N TRP A 172 -6.25 -8.03 -2.96
CA TRP A 172 -5.54 -8.41 -1.72
C TRP A 172 -5.13 -9.88 -1.63
N ALA A 173 -5.88 -10.82 -2.20
CA ALA A 173 -5.60 -12.24 -2.05
C ALA A 173 -4.36 -12.66 -2.86
N TYR A 174 -3.62 -13.65 -2.34
CA TYR A 174 -2.35 -14.08 -2.94
C TYR A 174 -2.54 -14.82 -4.27
N CYS A 175 -3.56 -15.68 -4.38
CA CYS A 175 -3.91 -16.39 -5.61
C CYS A 175 -3.99 -15.47 -6.84
N HIS A 176 -4.53 -14.25 -6.69
CA HIS A 176 -4.65 -13.27 -7.79
C HIS A 176 -3.37 -12.46 -8.09
N ARG A 177 -2.28 -12.70 -7.35
CA ARG A 177 -0.96 -12.04 -7.50
C ARG A 177 0.12 -12.92 -8.08
N LYS A 178 -0.03 -14.25 -7.98
CA LYS A 178 0.97 -15.28 -8.31
C LYS A 178 1.64 -15.05 -9.68
N TRP A 179 0.85 -14.64 -10.67
CA TRP A 179 1.30 -14.42 -12.05
C TRP A 179 1.89 -13.04 -12.33
N LEU A 180 1.86 -12.12 -11.37
CA LEU A 180 2.37 -10.76 -11.53
C LEU A 180 3.84 -10.63 -11.11
N GLY A 181 4.47 -11.70 -10.62
CA GLY A 181 5.83 -11.65 -10.08
C GLY A 181 5.95 -10.86 -8.76
N ILE A 182 4.83 -10.46 -8.16
CA ILE A 182 4.73 -9.77 -6.87
C ILE A 182 4.45 -10.84 -5.81
N ASN A 183 5.39 -11.78 -5.67
CA ASN A 183 5.16 -13.02 -4.93
C ASN A 183 5.40 -12.94 -3.44
N THR A 184 5.87 -11.82 -2.87
CA THR A 184 6.13 -11.79 -1.44
C THR A 184 5.97 -10.40 -0.83
N ASN A 185 5.40 -10.38 0.38
CA ASN A 185 5.56 -9.29 1.34
C ASN A 185 7.01 -8.83 1.52
N MET A 186 7.98 -9.66 1.14
CA MET A 186 9.41 -9.46 1.37
C MET A 186 9.94 -8.21 0.69
N HIS A 187 9.48 -7.82 -0.51
CA HIS A 187 10.01 -6.64 -1.19
C HIS A 187 9.52 -5.33 -0.55
N ILE A 188 8.24 -5.25 -0.17
CA ILE A 188 7.68 -4.07 0.50
C ILE A 188 8.17 -4.01 1.95
N GLU A 189 8.20 -5.14 2.67
CA GLU A 189 8.70 -5.20 4.05
C GLU A 189 10.20 -4.95 4.12
N SER A 190 10.98 -5.49 3.18
CA SER A 190 12.41 -5.17 3.04
C SER A 190 12.59 -3.71 2.68
N MET A 191 11.75 -3.12 1.84
CA MET A 191 11.83 -1.70 1.49
C MET A 191 11.43 -0.79 2.65
N HIS A 192 10.34 -1.09 3.38
CA HIS A 192 9.99 -0.41 4.64
C HIS A 192 11.14 -0.51 5.63
N ARG A 193 11.78 -1.68 5.71
CA ARG A 193 12.97 -1.87 6.53
C ARG A 193 14.14 -1.03 6.02
N THR A 194 14.42 -1.01 4.72
CA THR A 194 15.51 -0.24 4.13
C THR A 194 15.28 1.26 4.29
N ILE A 195 14.09 1.78 4.01
CA ILE A 195 13.77 3.20 4.23
C ILE A 195 13.89 3.52 5.72
N LYS A 196 13.22 2.76 6.59
CA LYS A 196 13.20 3.05 8.03
C LYS A 196 14.57 2.88 8.72
N TYR A 197 15.36 1.90 8.32
CA TYR A 197 16.58 1.52 9.05
C TYR A 197 17.88 1.78 8.29
N VAL A 198 17.88 1.80 6.96
CA VAL A 198 19.11 2.07 6.17
C VAL A 198 19.19 3.54 5.80
N TYR A 199 18.13 4.11 5.21
CA TYR A 199 18.11 5.52 4.82
C TYR A 199 17.80 6.45 5.99
N LEU A 200 16.95 6.03 6.92
CA LEU A 200 16.55 6.83 8.09
C LEU A 200 17.25 6.39 9.39
N GLN A 201 18.11 5.37 9.33
CA GLN A 201 18.93 4.88 10.44
C GLN A 201 18.16 4.60 11.75
N GLY A 202 16.86 4.31 11.68
CA GLY A 202 16.02 4.11 12.87
C GLY A 202 15.72 5.37 13.67
N TYR A 203 16.18 6.55 13.24
CA TYR A 203 15.85 7.81 13.88
C TYR A 203 14.49 8.32 13.40
N VAL A 204 13.61 8.61 14.36
CA VAL A 204 12.32 9.32 14.17
C VAL A 204 12.56 10.83 13.91
N TYR A 205 13.82 11.24 13.78
CA TYR A 205 14.25 12.63 13.77
C TYR A 205 14.95 12.97 12.47
N LEU A 206 14.21 13.57 11.53
CA LEU A 206 14.80 14.40 10.48
C LEU A 206 15.30 15.72 11.07
N GLN A 207 16.35 15.67 11.90
CA GLN A 207 17.25 16.81 12.09
C GLN A 207 18.36 16.68 11.04
N GLY A 208 18.10 17.18 9.82
CA GLY A 208 19.17 17.33 8.82
C GLY A 208 18.94 16.78 7.43
N ILE A 209 17.70 16.60 6.95
CA ILE A 209 17.45 16.59 5.49
C ILE A 209 16.83 17.93 5.11
N CYS A 210 17.65 18.96 5.20
CA CYS A 210 17.48 20.13 4.35
C CYS A 210 18.11 19.73 3.00
N VAL A 211 17.27 19.56 1.97
CA VAL A 211 17.65 19.39 0.55
C VAL A 211 18.34 18.06 0.20
N CYS A 212 17.58 17.13 -0.39
CA CYS A 212 18.05 16.27 -1.49
C CYS A 212 16.83 15.64 -2.19
N ILE A 213 16.27 16.33 -3.18
CA ILE A 213 15.60 15.66 -4.29
C ILE A 213 16.74 15.10 -5.15
N CYS A 214 17.20 13.89 -4.86
CA CYS A 214 18.19 13.22 -5.72
C CYS A 214 17.48 12.17 -6.57
N VAL A 215 16.79 12.63 -7.61
CA VAL A 215 16.84 11.91 -8.89
C VAL A 215 18.02 12.55 -9.62
N SER A 216 18.90 11.73 -10.17
CA SER A 216 19.98 12.15 -11.08
C SER A 216 19.53 13.32 -11.97
N ALA A 217 20.07 14.50 -11.70
CA ALA A 217 19.80 15.81 -12.33
C ALA A 217 18.36 16.34 -12.17
N ASP A 218 18.25 17.52 -11.55
CA ASP A 218 17.10 18.44 -11.50
C ASP A 218 16.07 18.27 -10.36
N CYS A 219 16.35 18.94 -9.23
CA CYS A 219 15.40 19.19 -8.15
C CYS A 219 14.34 20.24 -8.56
N VAL A 220 13.05 19.89 -8.62
CA VAL A 220 11.97 20.89 -8.70
C VAL A 220 11.33 21.08 -7.32
N SER A 221 11.44 22.30 -6.76
CA SER A 221 10.77 22.70 -5.53
C SER A 221 9.45 23.41 -5.86
N ILE A 222 8.32 22.77 -5.58
CA ILE A 222 6.99 23.35 -5.82
C ILE A 222 6.49 23.97 -4.52
N LYS A 223 6.56 25.30 -4.43
CA LYS A 223 5.88 26.05 -3.37
C LYS A 223 4.41 26.17 -3.77
N SER A 224 3.49 25.65 -2.96
CA SER A 224 2.06 25.98 -3.15
C SER A 224 1.85 27.44 -2.78
N GLU A 225 1.48 28.28 -3.73
CA GLU A 225 0.99 29.62 -3.42
C GLU A 225 -0.34 29.48 -2.67
N LYS A 226 -0.37 30.02 -1.45
CA LYS A 226 -1.61 30.16 -0.69
C LYS A 226 -2.47 31.20 -1.40
N ALA A 227 -3.71 30.83 -1.73
CA ALA A 227 -4.77 31.81 -1.99
C ALA A 227 -5.14 32.54 -0.69
#